data_AF-A0A2I0QUG0-F1
#
_entry.id   AF-A0A2I0QUG0-F1
#
_cell.length_a   1.000
_cell.length_b   1.000
_cell.length_c   1.000
_cell.angle_alpha   90.00
_cell.angle_beta   90.00
_cell.angle_gamma   90.00
#
_symmetry.space_group_name_H-M   'P 1'
#
loop_
_entity.id
_entity.type
_entity.pdbx_description
1 polymer ?
#
loop_
_entity_poly.entity_id
_entity_poly.type
_entity_poly.pdbx_seq_one_letter_code
_entity_poly.pdbx_strand_id
1 'polypeptide(L)'
;MSALHRLHDLTENIIVRIKMADKNNREEVVSEFDQFVEEREKLLKGIKGPYTDEEKELGSRLVELDQQLQSLVQNYLSSFRTDMVSFQRKKVSNKRYTNPYASLYGRDGSFIDKKN
;
A
#
# COMPACT_ATOMS: atom_id res chain seq x y z
N MET A 1 -7.93 -14.23 28.77
CA MET A 1 -6.98 -13.99 27.66
C MET A 1 -6.12 -12.79 28.01
N SER A 2 -4.80 -12.96 28.06
CA SER A 2 -3.83 -11.88 28.32
C SER A 2 -3.84 -10.86 27.18
N ALA A 3 -3.47 -9.60 27.47
CA ALA A 3 -3.33 -8.55 26.46
C ALA A 3 -2.37 -8.97 25.33
N LEU A 4 -1.37 -9.80 25.66
CA LEU A 4 -0.39 -10.32 24.71
C LEU A 4 -1.01 -11.30 23.69
N HIS A 5 -1.95 -12.15 24.13
CA HIS A 5 -2.67 -13.06 23.23
C HIS A 5 -3.55 -12.28 22.27
N ARG A 6 -4.26 -11.26 22.77
CA ARG A 6 -5.06 -10.38 21.90
C ARG A 6 -4.19 -9.66 20.87
N LEU A 7 -3.00 -9.22 21.27
CA LEU A 7 -2.07 -8.56 20.36
C LEU A 7 -1.55 -9.53 19.28
N HIS A 8 -1.29 -10.78 19.64
CA HIS A 8 -0.94 -11.84 18.70
C HIS A 8 -2.06 -12.08 17.68
N ASP A 9 -3.28 -12.35 18.14
CA ASP A 9 -4.44 -12.60 17.27
C ASP A 9 -4.73 -11.40 16.37
N LEU A 10 -4.65 -10.18 16.91
CA LEU A 10 -4.83 -8.94 16.16
C LEU A 10 -3.77 -8.81 15.04
N THR A 11 -2.52 -9.18 15.33
CA THR A 11 -1.40 -9.15 14.37
C THR A 11 -1.57 -10.20 13.26
N GLU A 12 -2.00 -11.41 13.60
CA GLU A 12 -2.27 -12.45 12.60
C GLU A 12 -3.43 -12.05 11.67
N ASN A 13 -4.52 -11.52 12.23
CA ASN A 13 -5.68 -11.10 11.46
C ASN A 13 -5.32 -10.01 10.43
N ILE A 14 -4.56 -8.98 10.83
CA ILE A 14 -4.17 -7.93 9.88
C ILE A 14 -3.20 -8.45 8.80
N ILE A 15 -2.31 -9.39 9.14
CA ILE A 15 -1.43 -10.05 8.16
C ILE A 15 -2.27 -10.76 7.09
N VAL A 16 -3.30 -11.50 7.50
CA VAL A 16 -4.21 -12.19 6.56
C VAL A 16 -4.95 -11.17 5.68
N ARG A 17 -5.47 -10.09 6.27
CA ARG A 17 -6.15 -9.02 5.52
C ARG A 17 -5.25 -8.37 4.47
N ILE A 18 -4.03 -8.00 4.83
CA ILE A 18 -3.06 -7.41 3.89
C ILE A 18 -2.70 -8.39 2.77
N LYS A 19 -2.56 -9.69 3.06
CA LYS A 19 -2.28 -10.73 2.06
C LYS A 19 -3.44 -10.92 1.07
N MET A 20 -4.69 -10.75 1.52
CA MET A 20 -5.90 -10.86 0.70
C MET A 20 -6.28 -9.53 0.01
N ALA A 21 -5.53 -8.46 0.24
CA ALA A 21 -5.82 -7.16 -0.34
C ALA A 21 -5.68 -7.18 -1.86
N ASP A 22 -6.68 -6.64 -2.54
CA ASP A 22 -6.71 -6.42 -3.97
C ASP A 22 -6.87 -4.92 -4.29
N LYS A 23 -7.14 -4.59 -5.56
CA LYS A 23 -7.29 -3.19 -5.99
C LYS A 23 -8.65 -2.59 -5.62
N ASN A 24 -9.67 -3.42 -5.42
CA ASN A 24 -11.04 -2.98 -5.16
C ASN A 24 -11.28 -2.71 -3.67
N ASN A 25 -10.62 -3.48 -2.78
CA ASN A 25 -10.74 -3.32 -1.33
C ASN A 25 -9.59 -2.49 -0.70
N ARG A 26 -8.80 -1.79 -1.51
CA ARG A 26 -7.62 -1.06 -1.05
C ARG A 26 -7.93 0.01 0.00
N GLU A 27 -8.99 0.78 -0.16
CA GLU A 27 -9.39 1.79 0.84
C GLU A 27 -9.84 1.14 2.15
N GLU A 28 -10.57 0.03 2.07
CA GLU A 28 -11.02 -0.75 3.23
C GLU A 28 -9.83 -1.30 4.01
N VAL A 29 -8.85 -1.92 3.33
CA VAL A 29 -7.65 -2.47 3.96
C VAL A 29 -6.80 -1.38 4.64
N VAL A 30 -6.73 -0.17 4.07
CA VAL A 30 -6.06 0.96 4.71
C VAL A 30 -6.80 1.38 5.98
N SER A 31 -8.14 1.47 5.94
CA SER A 31 -8.95 1.80 7.12
C SER A 31 -8.85 0.73 8.21
N GLU A 32 -8.86 -0.56 7.85
CA GLU A 32 -8.66 -1.67 8.78
C GLU A 32 -7.25 -1.60 9.41
N PHE A 33 -6.24 -1.21 8.62
CA PHE A 33 -4.87 -1.03 9.12
C PHE A 33 -4.75 0.15 10.09
N ASP A 34 -5.42 1.26 9.84
CA ASP A 34 -5.44 2.40 10.77
C ASP A 34 -6.08 2.01 12.10
N GLN A 35 -7.21 1.29 12.06
CA GLN A 35 -7.86 0.74 13.27
C GLN A 35 -6.93 -0.23 14.00
N PHE A 36 -6.26 -1.12 13.28
CA PHE A 36 -5.26 -2.04 13.84
C PHE A 36 -4.17 -1.29 14.61
N VAL A 37 -3.64 -0.19 14.06
CA VAL A 37 -2.58 0.60 14.73
C VAL A 37 -3.09 1.19 16.04
N GLU A 38 -4.30 1.74 16.06
CA GLU A 38 -4.91 2.29 17.28
C GLU A 38 -5.15 1.20 18.35
N GLU A 39 -5.68 0.05 17.94
CA GLU A 39 -5.94 -1.07 18.85
C GLU A 39 -4.64 -1.65 19.42
N ARG A 40 -3.61 -1.80 18.57
CA ARG A 40 -2.27 -2.21 18.98
C ARG A 40 -1.69 -1.27 20.03
N GLU A 41 -1.81 0.05 19.84
CA GLU A 41 -1.31 1.02 20.82
C GLU A 41 -2.02 0.88 22.18
N LYS A 42 -3.35 0.69 22.17
CA LYS A 42 -4.13 0.45 23.39
C LYS A 42 -3.71 -0.84 24.10
N LEU A 43 -3.49 -1.92 23.36
CA LEU A 43 -3.06 -3.21 23.91
C LEU A 43 -1.65 -3.12 24.51
N LEU A 44 -0.71 -2.49 23.81
CA LEU A 44 0.68 -2.32 24.29
C LEU A 44 0.75 -1.56 25.62
N LYS A 45 -0.10 -0.54 25.82
CA LYS A 45 -0.19 0.19 27.10
C LYS A 45 -0.59 -0.71 28.29
N GLY A 46 -1.33 -1.79 28.01
CA GLY A 46 -1.79 -2.75 29.00
C GLY A 46 -0.79 -3.87 29.32
N ILE A 47 0.27 -4.02 28.51
CA ILE A 47 1.29 -5.05 28.70
C ILE A 47 2.29 -4.56 29.76
N LYS A 48 2.10 -4.99 31.00
CA LYS A 48 2.99 -4.70 32.12
C LYS A 48 3.35 -6.00 32.84
N GLY A 49 4.62 -6.13 33.22
CA GLY A 49 5.12 -7.32 33.93
C GLY A 49 4.57 -7.46 35.36
N PRO A 50 4.85 -8.59 36.03
CA PRO A 50 5.79 -9.65 35.63
C PRO A 50 5.21 -10.64 34.60
N TYR A 51 6.03 -11.05 33.63
CA TYR A 51 5.64 -11.97 32.56
C TYR A 51 5.94 -13.43 32.94
N THR A 52 5.03 -14.33 32.61
CA THR A 52 5.26 -15.78 32.71
C THR A 52 6.21 -16.26 31.58
N ASP A 53 6.76 -17.46 31.70
CA ASP A 53 7.62 -18.01 30.65
C ASP A 53 6.85 -18.25 29.34
N GLU A 54 5.57 -18.63 29.42
CA GLU A 54 4.67 -18.72 28.27
C GLU A 54 4.50 -17.36 27.56
N GLU A 55 4.37 -16.26 28.32
CA GLU A 55 4.27 -14.92 27.77
C GLU A 55 5.58 -14.45 27.12
N LYS A 56 6.74 -14.90 27.61
CA LYS A 56 8.03 -14.60 26.96
C LYS A 56 8.19 -15.33 25.63
N GLU A 57 7.77 -16.59 25.55
CA GLU A 57 7.75 -17.33 24.28
C GLU A 57 6.79 -16.68 23.29
N LEU A 58 5.57 -16.34 23.75
CA LEU A 58 4.57 -15.68 22.91
C LEU A 58 5.08 -14.30 22.42
N GLY A 59 5.73 -13.54 23.29
CA GLY A 59 6.35 -12.27 22.92
C GLY A 59 7.46 -12.43 21.87
N SER A 60 8.24 -13.50 21.94
CA SER A 60 9.27 -13.78 20.92
C SER A 60 8.64 -14.08 19.56
N ARG A 61 7.59 -14.92 19.51
CA ARG A 61 6.82 -15.17 18.28
C ARG A 61 6.17 -13.90 17.74
N LEU A 62 5.67 -13.05 18.63
CA LEU A 62 5.06 -11.78 18.24
C LEU A 62 6.07 -10.84 17.55
N VAL A 63 7.33 -10.80 18.01
CA VAL A 63 8.38 -10.03 17.33
C VAL A 63 8.65 -10.55 15.92
N GLU A 64 8.67 -11.86 15.72
CA GLU A 64 8.82 -12.46 14.39
C GLU A 64 7.63 -12.12 13.48
N LEU A 65 6.40 -12.16 14.01
CA LEU A 65 5.20 -11.76 13.28
C LEU A 65 5.21 -10.27 12.92
N ASP A 66 5.67 -9.40 13.82
CA ASP A 66 5.78 -7.96 13.59
C ASP A 66 6.77 -7.65 12.44
N GLN A 67 7.89 -8.38 12.36
CA GLN A 67 8.85 -8.28 11.26
C GLN A 67 8.23 -8.72 9.91
N GLN A 68 7.45 -9.81 9.93
CA GLN A 68 6.72 -10.26 8.74
C GLN A 68 5.68 -9.22 8.30
N LEU A 69 4.91 -8.67 9.25
CA LEU A 69 3.93 -7.62 8.99
C LEU A 69 4.60 -6.39 8.38
N GLN A 70 5.72 -5.93 8.94
CA GLN A 70 6.46 -4.78 8.43
C GLN A 70 6.88 -4.98 6.96
N SER A 71 7.39 -6.17 6.63
CA SER A 71 7.77 -6.52 5.26
C SER A 71 6.58 -6.52 4.31
N LEU A 72 5.43 -7.06 4.74
CA LEU A 72 4.21 -7.08 3.95
C LEU A 72 3.66 -5.66 3.69
N VAL A 73 3.63 -4.81 4.71
CA VAL A 73 3.16 -3.42 4.60
C VAL A 73 4.06 -2.62 3.65
N GLN A 74 5.40 -2.80 3.73
CA GLN A 74 6.33 -2.15 2.82
C GLN A 74 6.10 -2.58 1.36
N ASN A 75 5.91 -3.87 1.13
CA ASN A 75 5.62 -4.40 -0.20
C ASN A 75 4.28 -3.87 -0.73
N TYR A 76 3.25 -3.82 0.12
CA TYR A 76 1.94 -3.26 -0.23
C TYR A 76 2.02 -1.77 -0.59
N LEU A 77 2.81 -0.99 0.15
CA LEU A 77 3.04 0.43 -0.16
C LEU A 77 3.83 0.61 -1.45
N SER A 78 4.81 -0.25 -1.71
CA SER A 78 5.60 -0.23 -2.95
C SER A 78 4.73 -0.54 -4.18
N SER A 79 3.85 -1.53 -4.08
CA SER A 79 2.89 -1.84 -5.15
C SER A 79 1.95 -0.67 -5.42
N PHE A 80 1.49 0.03 -4.37
CA PHE A 80 0.67 1.23 -4.51
C PHE A 80 1.37 2.33 -5.31
N ARG A 81 2.61 2.64 -4.94
CA ARG A 81 3.41 3.68 -5.60
C ARG A 81 3.62 3.35 -7.07
N THR A 82 3.88 2.08 -7.37
CA THR A 82 4.03 1.59 -8.75
C THR A 82 2.74 1.76 -9.56
N ASP A 83 1.59 1.42 -8.97
CA ASP A 83 0.28 1.63 -9.59
C ASP A 83 0.05 3.12 -9.93
N MET A 84 0.36 4.03 -9.00
CA MET A 84 0.22 5.48 -9.20
C MET A 84 1.09 5.99 -10.37
N VAL A 85 2.35 5.55 -10.45
CA VAL A 85 3.24 5.90 -11.56
C VAL A 85 2.70 5.36 -12.89
N SER A 86 2.18 4.13 -12.91
CA SER A 86 1.61 3.53 -14.12
C SER A 86 0.38 4.31 -14.63
N PHE A 87 -0.47 4.79 -13.71
CA PHE A 87 -1.64 5.59 -14.03
C PHE A 87 -1.25 6.94 -14.67
N GLN A 88 -0.24 7.61 -14.11
CA GLN A 88 0.30 8.85 -14.68
C GLN A 88 0.87 8.64 -16.09
N ARG A 89 1.63 7.55 -16.31
CA ARG A 89 2.17 7.20 -17.64
C ARG A 89 1.07 6.94 -18.66
N LYS A 90 0.01 6.20 -18.29
CA LYS A 90 -1.16 5.97 -19.15
C LYS A 90 -1.85 7.29 -19.54
N LYS A 91 -2.00 8.23 -18.60
CA LYS A 91 -2.55 9.57 -18.87
C LYS A 91 -1.70 10.37 -19.88
N VAL A 92 -0.37 10.29 -19.78
CA VAL A 92 0.56 10.95 -20.72
C VAL A 92 0.52 10.29 -22.09
N SER A 93 0.52 8.95 -22.15
CA SER A 93 0.43 8.21 -23.41
C SER A 93 -0.87 8.49 -24.14
N ASN A 94 -2.01 8.48 -23.44
CA ASN A 94 -3.31 8.74 -24.07
C ASN A 94 -3.39 10.16 -24.66
N LYS A 95 -2.79 11.17 -24.00
CA LYS A 95 -2.67 12.54 -24.55
C LYS A 95 -1.80 12.64 -25.80
N ARG A 96 -0.76 11.80 -25.94
CA ARG A 96 0.10 11.78 -27.14
C ARG A 96 -0.60 11.15 -28.35
N TYR A 97 -1.52 10.21 -28.13
CA TYR A 97 -2.32 9.61 -29.21
C TYR A 97 -3.47 10.52 -29.69
N THR A 98 -3.97 11.44 -28.84
CA THR A 98 -5.03 12.38 -29.24
C THR A 98 -4.54 13.56 -30.09
N ASN A 99 -3.24 13.77 -30.26
CA ASN A 99 -2.74 14.84 -31.13
C ASN A 99 -1.56 14.40 -32.02
N PRO A 100 -1.78 13.49 -33.00
CA PRO A 100 -0.76 13.08 -33.97
C PRO A 100 -0.29 14.21 -34.90
N TYR A 101 -1.01 15.34 -34.92
CA TYR A 101 -0.76 16.48 -35.79
C TYR A 101 -0.18 17.70 -35.04
N ALA A 102 0.05 17.63 -33.73
CA ALA A 102 0.60 18.74 -32.95
C ALA A 102 1.98 19.17 -33.45
N SER A 103 2.79 18.18 -33.87
CA SER A 103 4.13 18.38 -34.43
C SER A 103 4.12 18.87 -35.88
N LEU A 104 2.97 18.88 -36.56
CA LEU A 104 2.83 19.40 -37.93
C LEU A 104 2.44 20.90 -37.96
N TYR A 105 2.04 21.49 -36.83
CA TYR A 105 1.69 22.91 -36.70
C TYR A 105 2.85 23.80 -36.21
N GLY A 106 4.09 23.34 -36.37
CA GLY A 106 5.27 24.12 -35.98
C GLY A 106 6.33 24.06 -37.07
N ARG A 107 6.41 25.15 -37.85
CA ARG A 107 7.52 25.50 -38.75
C ARG A 107 7.52 24.83 -40.13
N ASP A 108 6.59 25.22 -41.00
CA ASP A 108 6.89 26.00 -42.22
C ASP A 108 5.59 26.16 -43.03
N GLY A 109 4.88 27.27 -42.81
CA GLY A 109 3.68 27.61 -43.57
C GLY A 109 4.06 28.13 -44.96
N SER A 110 4.57 27.26 -45.83
CA SER A 110 4.74 27.60 -47.25
C SER A 110 3.52 27.14 -48.04
N PHE A 111 2.69 28.12 -48.39
CA PHE A 111 1.64 28.01 -49.38
C PHE A 111 2.21 27.44 -50.68
N ILE A 112 1.75 26.25 -51.08
CA ILE A 112 1.92 25.81 -52.47
C ILE A 112 0.78 26.45 -53.28
N ASP A 113 1.01 27.69 -53.70
CA ASP A 113 0.39 28.20 -54.91
C ASP A 113 1.43 28.13 -56.03
N LYS A 114 1.31 27.11 -56.89
CA LYS A 114 1.66 27.25 -58.31
C LYS A 114 0.68 26.44 -59.15
N LYS A 115 -0.30 27.18 -59.66
CA LYS A 115 -1.08 26.92 -60.85
C LYS A 115 -0.16 26.82 -62.08
N ASN A 116 -0.19 25.68 -62.77
CA ASN A 116 -0.18 25.45 -64.23
C ASN A 116 0.07 23.98 -64.53
#